data_AF-A0A099SH82-F1
#
_entry.id   AF-A0A099SH82-F1
#
_cell.length_a   1.000
_cell.length_b   1.000
_cell.length_c   1.000
_cell.angle_alpha   90.00
_cell.angle_beta   90.00
_cell.angle_gamma   90.00
#
_symmetry.space_group_name_H-M   'P 1'
#
loop_
_entity.id
_entity.type
_entity.pdbx_description
1 polymer ?
#
loop_
_entity_poly.entity_id
_entity_poly.type
_entity_poly.pdbx_seq_one_letter_code
_entity_poly.pdbx_strand_id
1 'polypeptide(L)' 'MIVTKKYIRNLREKSLHEISEETEKRILEQFGKEPEPDENGRIYAYTVQDIWEQIRKMIRTE' A
#
# COMPACT_ATOMS: atom_id res chain seq x y z
N MET A 1 3.61 4.78 -7.98
CA MET A 1 2.14 4.99 -8.09
C MET A 1 1.61 5.36 -6.72
N ILE A 2 0.62 6.24 -6.61
CA ILE A 2 0.02 6.62 -5.32
C ILE A 2 -1.12 5.66 -4.99
N VAL A 3 -1.12 5.14 -3.76
CA VAL A 3 -2.23 4.32 -3.26
C VAL A 3 -3.37 5.22 -2.82
N THR A 4 -4.50 5.08 -3.49
CA THR A 4 -5.73 5.77 -3.12
C THR A 4 -6.64 4.86 -2.30
N LYS A 5 -7.56 5.44 -1.53
CA LYS A 5 -8.63 4.67 -0.86
C LYS A 5 -9.39 3.74 -1.81
N LYS A 6 -9.59 4.18 -3.05
CA LYS A 6 -10.24 3.37 -4.10
C LYS A 6 -9.42 2.12 -4.44
N TYR A 7 -8.09 2.22 -4.45
CA TYR A 7 -7.20 1.09 -4.68
C TYR A 7 -7.27 0.06 -3.56
N ILE A 8 -7.26 0.51 -2.29
CA ILE A 8 -7.35 -0.38 -1.12
C ILE A 8 -8.70 -1.09 -1.08
N ARG A 9 -9.79 -0.38 -1.38
CA ARG A 9 -11.13 -0.98 -1.47
C ARG A 9 -11.20 -2.06 -2.55
N ASN A 10 -10.59 -1.81 -3.71
CA ASN A 10 -10.50 -2.82 -4.78
C ASN A 10 -9.64 -4.03 -4.37
N LEU A 11 -8.55 -3.79 -3.61
CA LEU A 11 -7.73 -4.85 -3.05
C LEU A 11 -8.50 -5.69 -2.03
N ARG A 12 -9.33 -5.07 -1.18
CA ARG A 12 -10.21 -5.79 -0.24
C ARG A 12 -11.19 -6.70 -0.97
N GLU A 13 -11.78 -6.22 -2.08
CA GLU A 13 -12.68 -7.02 -2.91
C GLU A 13 -11.96 -8.18 -3.62
N LYS A 14 -10.74 -7.96 -4.13
CA LYS A 14 -9.97 -8.98 -4.86
C LYS A 14 -9.29 -10.00 -3.96
N SER A 15 -8.84 -9.58 -2.79
CA SER A 15 -7.94 -10.37 -1.96
C SER A 15 -8.67 -11.27 -0.96
N LEU A 16 -10.01 -11.17 -0.83
CA LEU A 16 -10.86 -11.91 0.12
C LEU A 16 -10.39 -11.85 1.59
N HIS A 17 -9.40 -11.00 1.88
CA HIS A 17 -8.87 -10.77 3.20
C HIS A 17 -9.56 -9.54 3.80
N GLU A 18 -10.03 -9.68 5.04
CA GLU A 18 -10.44 -8.54 5.83
C GLU A 18 -9.23 -7.67 6.13
N ILE A 19 -9.07 -6.61 5.35
CA ILE A 19 -8.15 -5.52 5.69
C ILE A 19 -8.82 -4.74 6.82
N SER A 20 -8.26 -4.83 8.03
CA SER A 20 -8.66 -4.02 9.17
C SER A 20 -8.51 -2.54 8.86
N GLU A 21 -9.35 -1.69 9.45
CA GLU A 21 -9.27 -0.23 9.27
C GLU A 21 -7.92 0.35 9.72
N GLU A 22 -7.28 -0.27 10.70
CA GLU A 22 -5.93 0.07 11.14
C GLU A 22 -4.90 -0.17 10.02
N THR A 23 -4.94 -1.35 9.40
CA THR A 23 -4.07 -1.72 8.30
C THR A 23 -4.33 -0.83 7.08
N GLU A 24 -5.58 -0.50 6.76
CA GLU A 24 -5.92 0.48 5.71
C GLU A 24 -5.29 1.86 5.99
N LYS A 25 -5.38 2.37 7.21
CA LYS A 25 -4.76 3.65 7.59
C LYS A 25 -3.24 3.61 7.41
N ARG A 26 -2.58 2.55 7.88
CA ARG A 26 -1.11 2.39 7.75
C ARG A 26 -0.68 2.36 6.28
N ILE A 27 -1.46 1.70 5.42
CA ILE A 27 -1.21 1.65 3.97
C ILE A 27 -1.37 3.03 3.34
N LEU A 28 -2.41 3.78 3.69
CA LEU A 28 -2.59 5.15 3.19
C LEU A 28 -1.50 6.09 3.69
N GLU A 29 -1.04 5.94 4.93
CA GLU A 29 0.05 6.75 5.46
C GLU A 29 1.39 6.48 4.78
N GLN A 30 1.69 5.21 4.47
CA GLN A 30 2.93 4.83 3.78
C GLN A 30 2.89 5.07 2.27
N PHE A 31 1.80 4.70 1.60
CA PHE A 31 1.74 4.64 0.14
C PHE A 31 0.77 5.66 -0.48
N GLY A 32 -0.04 6.34 0.33
CA GLY A 32 -0.93 7.41 -0.11
C GLY A 32 -0.25 8.76 -0.24
N LYS A 33 1.02 8.86 0.14
CA LYS A 33 1.87 10.04 -0.11
C LYS A 33 2.60 9.89 -1.44
N GLU A 34 2.93 11.02 -2.05
CA GLU A 34 3.83 11.02 -3.21
C GLU A 34 5.18 10.39 -2.79
N PRO A 35 5.76 9.50 -3.61
CA PRO A 35 7.03 8.89 -3.28
C PRO A 35 8.08 10.00 -3.14
N GLU A 36 8.60 10.16 -1.92
CA GLU A 36 9.67 11.12 -1.67
C GLU A 36 10.95 10.64 -2.38
N PRO A 37 11.71 11.54 -3.02
CA PRO A 37 13.02 11.19 -3.55
C PRO A 37 13.93 10.80 -2.39
N ASP A 38 14.57 9.65 -2.53
CA ASP A 38 15.61 9.18 -1.61
C ASP A 38 16.82 10.14 -1.60
N GLU A 39 17.76 10.04 -0.66
CA GLU A 39 18.91 10.98 -0.52
C GLU A 39 19.77 11.09 -1.80
N ASN A 40 19.65 10.11 -2.71
CA ASN A 40 20.27 10.10 -4.04
C ASN A 40 19.39 10.71 -5.16
N GLY A 41 18.29 11.39 -4.84
CA GLY A 41 17.32 11.91 -5.81
C GLY A 41 16.53 10.81 -6.54
N ARG A 42 16.56 9.56 -6.04
CA ARG A 42 15.86 8.43 -6.66
C ARG A 42 14.45 8.37 -6.12
N ILE A 43 13.48 8.65 -6.96
CA ILE A 43 12.06 8.46 -6.63
C ILE A 43 11.77 6.95 -6.74
N TYR A 44 11.65 6.27 -5.60
CA TYR A 44 11.21 4.88 -5.59
C TYR A 44 9.71 4.85 -5.86
N ALA A 45 9.35 4.80 -7.14
CA ALA A 45 7.96 4.63 -7.56
C ALA A 45 7.55 3.19 -7.28
N TYR A 46 6.96 2.94 -6.11
CA TYR A 46 6.38 1.62 -5.81
C TYR A 46 5.39 1.24 -6.91
N THR A 47 5.55 0.02 -7.42
CA THR A 47 4.64 -0.57 -8.39
C THR A 47 3.40 -1.11 -7.67
N VAL A 48 2.32 -1.31 -8.42
CA VAL A 48 1.08 -1.96 -7.95
C VAL A 48 1.38 -3.29 -7.25
N GLN A 49 2.28 -4.08 -7.82
CA GLN A 49 2.68 -5.38 -7.30
C GLN A 49 3.48 -5.25 -6.00
N ASP A 50 4.46 -4.33 -5.95
CA ASP A 50 5.23 -4.05 -4.73
C ASP A 50 4.32 -3.68 -3.56
N ILE A 51 3.40 -2.75 -3.80
CA ILE A 51 2.42 -2.31 -2.81
C ILE A 51 1.58 -3.51 -2.38
N TRP A 52 1.09 -4.31 -3.31
CA TRP A 52 0.26 -5.47 -2.99
C TRP A 52 1.03 -6.51 -2.16
N GLU A 53 2.29 -6.78 -2.49
CA GLU A 53 3.13 -7.69 -1.71
C GLU A 53 3.42 -7.16 -0.31
N GLN A 54 3.66 -5.86 -0.15
CA GLN A 54 3.85 -5.25 1.17
C GLN A 54 2.58 -5.33 2.01
N ILE A 55 1.43 -4.97 1.44
CA ILE A 55 0.12 -5.11 2.08
C ILE A 55 -0.13 -6.56 2.49
N ARG A 56 0.14 -7.51 1.58
CA ARG A 56 -0.04 -8.94 1.83
C ARG A 56 0.88 -9.45 2.94
N LYS A 57 2.13 -8.97 3.02
CA LYS A 57 3.06 -9.28 4.11
C LYS A 57 2.56 -8.74 5.45
N MET A 58 1.99 -7.52 5.48
CA MET A 58 1.41 -6.96 6.70
C MET A 58 0.23 -7.81 7.19
N ILE A 59 -0.71 -8.14 6.30
CA ILE A 59 -1.90 -8.93 6.64
C ILE A 59 -1.54 -10.36 7.09
N ARG A 60 -0.51 -10.98 6.49
CA ARG A 60 -0.11 -12.36 6.83
C ARG A 60 0.64 -12.47 8.17
N THR A 61 1.08 -11.36 8.75
CA THR A 61 1.86 -11.35 9.99
C THR A 61 0.99 -11.09 11.24
N GLU A 62 -0.31 -10.84 11.07
CA GLU A 62 -1.30 -10.78 12.17
C GLU A 62 -1.81 -12.17 12.58
#